data_AF-A0A5J4XUX4-F1
#
_entry.id   AF-A0A5J4XUX4-F1
#
_cell.length_a   1.000
_cell.length_b   1.000
_cell.length_c   1.000
_cell.angle_alpha   90.00
_cell.angle_beta   90.00
_cell.angle_gamma   90.00
#
_symmetry.space_group_name_H-M   'P 1'
#
loop_
_entity.id
_entity.type
_entity.pdbx_description
1 polymer ?
#
loop_
_entity_poly.entity_id
_entity_poly.type
_entity_poly.pdbx_seq_one_letter_code
_entity_poly.pdbx_strand_id
1 'polypeptide(L)'
;MVMNMARNPTVNPADAETTVEIHVLHKYSKDFYGQPMRAIACGFIRPEMKFDGIGALIARIKTDAGIASKQLDAPEFQDLKADAFWSK
;
A
#
# COMPACT_ATOMS: atom_id res chain seq x y z
N MET A 1 4.22 5.07 0.09
CA MET A 1 2.86 4.56 0.36
C MET A 1 3.00 3.12 0.86
N VAL A 2 1.95 2.54 1.44
CA VAL A 2 1.81 1.08 1.58
C VAL A 2 0.58 0.63 0.81
N MET A 3 0.63 -0.58 0.25
CA MET A 3 -0.43 -1.15 -0.59
C MET A 3 -0.80 -2.53 -0.06
N ASN A 4 -2.08 -2.74 0.22
CA ASN A 4 -2.65 -4.07 0.43
C ASN A 4 -3.22 -4.56 -0.89
N MET A 5 -2.87 -5.79 -1.25
CA MET A 5 -3.43 -6.47 -2.41
C MET A 5 -3.99 -7.81 -1.92
N ALA A 6 -5.31 -7.98 -2.05
CA ALA A 6 -6.04 -9.11 -1.49
C ALA A 6 -7.08 -9.63 -2.49
N ARG A 7 -7.60 -10.84 -2.25
CA ARG A 7 -8.81 -11.33 -2.93
C ARG A 7 -9.93 -11.43 -1.90
N ASN A 8 -11.13 -11.02 -2.28
CA ASN A 8 -12.27 -11.11 -1.36
C ASN A 8 -12.55 -12.60 -1.02
N PRO A 9 -12.47 -13.01 0.27
CA PRO A 9 -12.65 -14.41 0.65
C PRO A 9 -14.13 -14.85 0.64
N THR A 10 -15.08 -13.92 0.55
CA THR A 10 -16.52 -14.23 0.62
C THR A 10 -17.16 -14.48 -0.74
N VAL A 11 -16.41 -14.31 -1.83
CA VAL A 11 -16.87 -14.61 -3.19
C VAL A 11 -16.27 -15.93 -3.68
N ASN A 12 -16.93 -16.55 -4.65
CA ASN A 12 -16.42 -17.76 -5.29
C ASN A 12 -15.00 -17.49 -5.82
N PRO A 13 -14.00 -18.37 -5.56
CA PRO A 13 -12.64 -18.18 -6.05
C PRO A 13 -12.51 -17.94 -7.56
N ALA A 14 -13.44 -18.47 -8.37
CA ALA A 14 -13.50 -18.22 -9.81
C ALA A 14 -13.88 -16.78 -10.16
N ASP A 15 -14.61 -16.11 -9.27
CA ASP A 15 -15.14 -14.75 -9.43
C ASP A 15 -14.42 -13.74 -8.51
N ALA A 16 -13.38 -14.18 -7.79
CA ALA A 16 -12.67 -13.38 -6.81
C ALA A 16 -11.69 -12.42 -7.47
N GLU A 17 -12.13 -11.17 -7.65
CA GLU A 17 -11.27 -10.10 -8.12
C GLU A 17 -10.21 -9.69 -7.07
N THR A 18 -9.04 -9.31 -7.56
CA THR A 18 -7.99 -8.73 -6.74
C THR A 18 -8.35 -7.29 -6.40
N THR A 19 -8.47 -6.99 -5.10
CA THR A 19 -8.62 -5.64 -4.59
C THR A 19 -7.26 -5.03 -4.27
N VAL A 20 -7.14 -3.73 -4.47
CA VAL A 20 -5.95 -2.95 -4.14
C VAL A 20 -6.36 -1.76 -3.29
N GLU A 21 -5.76 -1.65 -2.11
CA GLU A 21 -5.98 -0.54 -1.17
C GLU A 21 -4.65 0.12 -0.87
N ILE A 22 -4.58 1.44 -1.02
CA ILE A 22 -3.34 2.21 -0.82
C ILE A 22 -3.50 3.18 0.34
N HIS A 23 -2.58 3.11 1.29
CA HIS A 23 -2.39 4.15 2.29
C HIS A 23 -1.19 5.02 1.91
N VAL A 24 -1.48 6.25 1.49
CA VAL A 24 -0.44 7.24 1.18
C VAL A 24 0.18 7.72 2.49
N LEU A 25 1.52 7.68 2.59
CA LEU A 25 2.27 8.14 3.77
C LEU A 25 2.38 9.68 3.79
N HIS A 26 1.25 10.36 3.61
CA HIS A 26 1.12 11.80 3.60
C HIS A 26 -0.24 12.17 4.17
N LYS A 27 -0.27 13.16 5.07
CA LYS A 27 -1.51 13.64 5.66
C LYS A 27 -2.14 14.71 4.76
N TYR A 28 -3.19 14.34 4.03
CA TYR A 28 -3.99 15.28 3.27
C TYR A 28 -4.97 16.03 4.18
N SER A 29 -5.30 17.28 3.81
CA SER A 29 -6.30 18.10 4.51
C SER A 29 -7.73 17.87 4.03
N LYS A 30 -7.91 17.15 2.91
CA LYS A 30 -9.19 16.83 2.29
C LYS A 30 -9.12 15.50 1.56
N ASP A 31 -10.28 14.90 1.35
CA ASP A 31 -10.41 13.69 0.53
C ASP A 31 -10.23 13.99 -0.97
N PHE A 32 -9.91 12.94 -1.73
CA PHE A 32 -9.65 13.00 -3.17
C PHE A 32 -10.40 11.91 -3.95
N TYR A 33 -11.62 11.58 -3.52
CA TYR A 33 -12.51 10.67 -4.25
C TYR A 33 -12.71 11.11 -5.70
N GLY A 34 -12.75 10.15 -6.63
CA GLY A 34 -12.89 10.39 -8.06
C GLY A 34 -11.63 10.96 -8.76
N GLN A 35 -10.56 11.25 -8.03
CA GLN A 35 -9.31 11.71 -8.63
C GLN A 35 -8.47 10.51 -9.13
N PRO A 36 -7.81 10.64 -10.29
CA PRO A 36 -6.88 9.61 -10.75
C PRO A 36 -5.69 9.49 -9.79
N MET A 37 -5.31 8.26 -9.47
CA MET A 37 -4.13 7.95 -8.67
C MET A 37 -3.13 7.16 -9.51
N ARG A 38 -1.87 7.59 -9.49
CA ARG A 38 -0.73 6.83 -10.01
C ARG A 38 0.04 6.24 -8.83
N ALA A 39 0.53 5.01 -8.97
CA ALA A 39 1.31 4.34 -7.94
C ALA A 39 2.34 3.41 -8.59
N ILE A 40 3.54 3.32 -8.00
CA ILE A 40 4.58 2.35 -8.35
C ILE A 40 4.74 1.42 -7.14
N ALA A 41 4.60 0.12 -7.36
CA ALA A 41 4.90 -0.89 -6.34
C ALA A 41 6.41 -1.19 -6.36
N CYS A 42 7.12 -0.76 -5.31
CA CYS A 42 8.59 -0.84 -5.27
C CYS A 42 9.12 -2.14 -4.63
N GLY A 43 8.33 -2.81 -3.80
CA GLY A 43 8.78 -3.98 -3.05
C GLY A 43 7.68 -4.65 -2.24
N PHE A 44 8.01 -5.80 -1.66
CA PHE A 44 7.10 -6.63 -0.88
C PHE A 44 7.48 -6.64 0.60
N ILE A 45 6.53 -6.31 1.48
CA ILE A 45 6.78 -6.25 2.93
C ILE A 45 6.46 -7.59 3.61
N ARG A 46 5.29 -8.17 3.33
CA ARG A 46 4.83 -9.44 3.92
C ARG A 46 3.59 -9.99 3.21
N PRO A 47 3.28 -11.29 3.38
CA PRO A 47 1.98 -11.85 3.00
C PRO A 47 0.86 -11.37 3.94
N GLU A 48 -0.38 -11.72 3.60
CA GLU A 48 -1.53 -11.58 4.51
C GLU A 48 -1.28 -12.34 5.82
N MET A 49 -1.75 -11.76 6.92
CA MET A 49 -1.57 -12.30 8.27
C MET A 49 -2.90 -12.25 9.00
N LYS A 50 -3.15 -13.26 9.84
CA LYS A 50 -4.19 -13.21 10.85
C LYS A 50 -3.66 -12.45 12.06
N PHE A 51 -4.53 -11.69 12.73
CA PHE A 51 -4.19 -10.92 13.91
C PHE A 51 -5.13 -11.27 15.05
N ASP A 52 -4.57 -11.34 16.26
CA ASP A 52 -5.33 -11.56 17.50
C ASP A 52 -5.99 -10.26 17.98
N GLY A 53 -6.86 -9.72 17.13
CA GLY A 53 -7.66 -8.52 17.39
C GLY A 53 -7.14 -7.22 16.76
N ILE A 54 -7.94 -6.16 16.93
CA ILE A 54 -7.73 -4.85 16.29
C ILE A 54 -6.42 -4.20 16.75
N GLY A 55 -6.02 -4.37 18.01
CA GLY A 55 -4.77 -3.80 18.53
C GLY A 55 -3.54 -4.33 17.79
N ALA A 56 -3.47 -5.65 17.59
CA ALA A 56 -2.38 -6.28 16.85
C ALA A 56 -2.38 -5.87 15.37
N LEU A 57 -3.56 -5.76 14.75
CA LEU A 57 -3.71 -5.26 13.38
C LEU A 57 -3.20 -3.83 13.22
N ILE A 58 -3.63 -2.89 14.09
CA ILE A 58 -3.19 -1.49 14.03
C ILE A 58 -1.68 -1.39 14.26
N ALA A 59 -1.14 -2.12 15.24
CA ALA A 59 0.28 -2.17 15.50
C ALA A 59 1.05 -2.64 14.25
N ARG A 60 0.57 -3.70 13.59
CA ARG A 60 1.21 -4.21 12.38
C ARG A 60 1.16 -3.23 11.22
N ILE A 61 0.01 -2.58 10.97
CA ILE A 61 -0.11 -1.57 9.92
C ILE A 61 0.88 -0.42 10.14
N LYS A 62 1.03 0.05 11.39
CA LYS A 62 2.02 1.07 11.75
C LYS A 62 3.46 0.58 11.49
N THR A 63 3.77 -0.67 11.83
CA THR A 63 5.07 -1.29 11.52
C THR A 63 5.31 -1.34 10.02
N ASP A 64 4.33 -1.78 9.22
CA ASP A 64 4.44 -1.87 7.77
C ASP A 64 4.68 -0.49 7.13
N ALA A 65 3.97 0.56 7.60
CA ALA A 65 4.22 1.94 7.19
C ALA A 65 5.63 2.43 7.53
N GLY A 66 6.14 2.08 8.72
CA GLY A 66 7.50 2.42 9.14
C GLY A 66 8.59 1.69 8.35
N ILE A 67 8.38 0.41 8.01
CA ILE A 67 9.27 -0.36 7.14
C ILE A 67 9.31 0.28 5.75
N ALA A 68 8.13 0.55 5.17
CA ALA A 68 8.03 1.15 3.85
C ALA A 68 8.72 2.52 3.78
N SER A 69 8.50 3.37 4.78
CA SER A 69 9.18 4.67 4.85
C SER A 69 10.69 4.53 4.85
N LYS A 70 11.24 3.64 5.69
CA LYS A 70 12.69 3.42 5.78
C LYS A 70 13.27 2.79 4.51
N GLN A 71 12.58 1.81 3.94
CA GLN A 71 13.03 1.16 2.71
C GLN A 71 13.05 2.15 1.56
N LEU A 72 12.01 2.97 1.40
CA LEU A 72 11.91 3.97 0.34
C LEU A 72 12.94 5.11 0.46
N ASP A 73 13.69 5.22 1.55
CA ASP A 73 14.84 6.13 1.67
C ASP A 73 16.13 5.56 1.05
N ALA A 74 16.16 4.27 0.69
CA ALA A 74 17.31 3.65 0.06
C ALA A 74 17.57 4.24 -1.35
N PRO A 75 18.83 4.33 -1.80
CA PRO A 75 19.19 4.90 -3.10
C PRO A 75 18.46 4.24 -4.28
N GLU A 76 18.28 2.92 -4.24
CA GLU A 76 17.63 2.13 -5.29
C GLU A 76 16.18 2.54 -5.57
N PHE A 77 15.49 3.17 -4.61
CA PHE A 77 14.12 3.66 -4.79
C PHE A 77 14.04 5.16 -5.06
N GLN A 78 15.15 5.91 -5.00
CA GLN A 78 15.14 7.34 -5.29
C GLN A 78 14.90 7.60 -6.78
N ASP A 79 15.45 6.76 -7.66
CA ASP A 79 15.24 6.88 -9.10
C ASP A 79 13.76 6.73 -9.47
N LEU A 80 13.04 5.82 -8.79
CA LEU A 80 11.59 5.64 -8.96
C LEU A 80 10.79 6.87 -8.57
N LYS A 81 11.29 7.73 -7.67
CA LYS A 81 10.63 8.97 -7.27
C LYS A 81 10.73 10.05 -8.35
N ALA A 82 11.78 10.00 -9.16
CA ALA A 82 12.03 10.90 -10.29
C ALA A 82 11.58 10.33 -11.64
N ASP A 83 10.96 9.15 -11.65
CA ASP A 83 10.57 8.43 -12.86
C ASP A 83 9.63 9.24 -13.76
N ALA A 84 9.78 9.10 -15.09
CA ALA A 84 8.95 9.76 -16.08
C ALA A 84 7.46 9.41 -15.96
N PHE A 85 7.12 8.26 -15.35
CA PHE A 85 5.76 7.83 -15.02
C PHE A 85 4.94 8.88 -14.25
N TRP A 86 5.60 9.72 -13.46
CA TRP A 86 4.92 10.78 -12.70
C TRP A 86 4.55 12.00 -13.56
N SER A 87 5.14 12.15 -14.74
CA SER A 87 4.83 13.25 -15.68
C SER A 87 3.42 13.10 -16.23
N LYS A 88 2.75 14.23 -16.50
CA LYS A 88 1.34 14.26 -16.92
C LYS A 88 1.09 13.48 -18.21
#